data_AF-A0A1C7N1L3-F1
#
_entry.id   AF-A0A1C7N1L3-F1
#
_cell.length_a   1.000
_cell.length_b   1.000
_cell.length_c   1.000
_cell.angle_alpha   90.00
_cell.angle_beta   90.00
_cell.angle_gamma   90.00
#
_symmetry.space_group_name_H-M   'P 1'
#
loop_
_entity.id
_entity.type
_entity.pdbx_description
1 polymer ?
#
loop_
_entity_poly.entity_id
_entity_poly.type
_entity_poly.pdbx_seq_one_letter_code
_entity_poly.pdbx_strand_id
1 'polypeptide(L)'
;MKSILFCLVFFLLNTVSAIDWAIPSLASNVRVNVCSEPHYALKIKSINISPNLVQPGGEVVIRASGTVLEPITPGSEADVKVKMGVVQLLHKRFDICNELEKNKEDVEIQCDIQKGDLTVTQKVTLPKEIPKRKFVVIVHATTASGSPLTCLQIIVDFGRRRQLLYQY
;
A
#
# COMPACT_ATOMS: atom_id res chain seq x y z
N MET A 1 2.25 69.27 -0.42
CA MET A 1 1.83 68.99 0.97
C MET A 1 0.72 67.94 0.87
N LYS A 2 1.09 66.67 0.76
CA LYS A 2 1.15 65.73 1.90
C LYS A 2 -0.19 65.64 2.62
N SER A 3 -0.72 64.42 2.60
CA SER A 3 -0.96 63.64 3.82
C SER A 3 -2.41 63.21 4.02
N ILE A 4 -2.52 61.91 4.37
CA ILE A 4 -3.53 61.27 5.24
C ILE A 4 -4.63 60.44 4.57
N LEU A 5 -5.02 60.63 3.31
CA LEU A 5 -6.17 59.87 2.77
C LEU A 5 -5.87 58.57 1.99
N PHE A 6 -4.65 58.02 2.08
CA PHE A 6 -4.32 56.77 1.35
C PHE A 6 -3.74 55.64 2.22
N CYS A 7 -3.69 55.80 3.57
CA CYS A 7 -3.11 54.79 4.46
C CYS A 7 -4.12 53.91 5.21
N LEU A 8 -5.43 54.24 5.22
CA LEU A 8 -6.42 53.48 6.00
C LEU A 8 -7.20 52.40 5.23
N VAL A 9 -7.10 52.34 3.90
CA VAL A 9 -7.78 51.30 3.10
C VAL A 9 -6.87 50.10 2.79
N PHE A 10 -5.56 50.19 3.08
CA PHE A 10 -4.59 49.12 2.79
C PHE A 10 -4.16 48.29 4.02
N PHE A 11 -4.75 48.53 5.19
CA PHE A 11 -4.40 47.82 6.44
C PHE A 11 -5.49 46.90 7.01
N LEU A 12 -6.56 46.62 6.25
CA LEU A 12 -7.64 45.71 6.69
C LEU A 12 -7.97 44.54 5.73
N LEU A 13 -7.19 44.33 4.66
CA LEU A 13 -7.41 43.18 3.75
C LEU A 13 -6.24 42.19 3.65
N ASN A 14 -5.22 42.30 4.50
CA ASN A 14 -4.09 41.36 4.52
C ASN A 14 -4.03 40.52 5.81
N THR A 15 -5.18 40.14 6.36
CA THR A 15 -5.26 38.96 7.24
C THR A 15 -6.50 38.12 6.91
N VAL A 16 -6.73 37.83 5.62
CA VAL A 16 -7.18 36.48 5.32
C VAL A 16 -5.95 35.61 5.59
N SER A 17 -5.77 35.27 6.86
CA SER A 17 -5.05 34.08 7.25
C SER A 17 -5.53 33.02 6.28
N ALA A 18 -4.61 32.43 5.53
CA ALA A 18 -4.91 31.24 4.77
C ALA A 18 -5.59 30.30 5.76
N ILE A 19 -6.91 30.18 5.64
CA ILE A 19 -7.61 29.03 6.15
C ILE A 19 -7.02 27.95 5.25
N ASP A 20 -5.93 27.33 5.70
CA ASP A 20 -5.59 25.98 5.30
C ASP A 20 -6.79 25.16 5.76
N TRP A 21 -7.86 25.16 4.96
CA TRP A 21 -8.79 24.04 4.92
C TRP A 21 -7.97 22.91 4.33
N ALA A 22 -7.06 22.35 5.13
CA ALA A 22 -6.54 21.05 4.87
C ALA A 22 -7.77 20.16 4.78
N ILE A 23 -8.22 19.90 3.55
CA ILE A 23 -9.21 18.87 3.24
C ILE A 23 -8.77 17.69 4.08
N PRO A 24 -9.64 17.15 4.96
CA PRO A 24 -9.28 15.99 5.76
C PRO A 24 -8.73 14.96 4.78
N SER A 25 -7.42 14.71 4.84
CA SER A 25 -6.78 13.78 3.93
C SER A 25 -7.60 12.50 4.02
N LEU A 26 -8.17 12.07 2.90
CA LEU A 26 -9.08 10.93 2.87
C LEU A 26 -8.31 9.73 3.44
N ALA A 27 -8.50 9.46 4.73
CA ALA A 27 -7.62 8.56 5.47
C ALA A 27 -7.69 7.18 4.83
N SER A 28 -6.54 6.60 4.50
CA SER A 28 -6.52 5.32 3.81
C SER A 28 -7.23 4.23 4.62
N ASN A 29 -7.98 3.37 3.93
CA ASN A 29 -8.53 2.16 4.54
C ASN A 29 -7.58 0.95 4.43
N VAL A 30 -6.39 1.16 3.87
CA VAL A 30 -5.32 0.17 3.81
C VAL A 30 -4.20 0.58 4.76
N ARG A 31 -3.69 -0.37 5.53
CA ARG A 31 -2.50 -0.21 6.36
C ARG A 31 -1.55 -1.36 6.08
N VAL A 32 -0.30 -1.03 5.78
CA VAL A 32 0.76 -2.01 5.55
C VAL A 32 1.74 -1.92 6.71
N ASN A 33 2.01 -3.05 7.34
CA ASN A 33 3.04 -3.20 8.36
C ASN A 33 4.09 -4.16 7.84
N VAL A 34 5.35 -3.72 7.81
CA VAL A 34 6.49 -4.55 7.42
C VAL A 34 7.03 -5.20 8.69
N CYS A 35 6.89 -6.52 8.79
CA CYS A 35 7.36 -7.31 9.93
C CYS A 35 8.72 -7.98 9.64
N SER A 36 9.36 -7.63 8.53
CA SER A 36 10.68 -8.13 8.15
C SER A 36 11.77 -7.62 9.09
N GLU A 37 12.75 -8.46 9.38
CA GLU A 37 13.94 -8.06 10.12
C GLU A 37 15.04 -7.53 9.18
N PRO A 38 16.03 -6.77 9.70
CA PRO A 38 17.08 -6.19 8.86
C PRO A 38 17.94 -7.21 8.10
N HIS A 39 17.97 -8.46 8.56
CA HIS A 39 18.76 -9.54 7.97
C HIS A 39 17.98 -10.37 6.94
N TYR A 40 16.70 -10.05 6.69
CA TYR A 40 15.90 -10.76 5.69
C TYR A 40 16.38 -10.42 4.28
N ALA A 41 16.21 -11.33 3.33
CA ALA A 41 16.78 -11.20 1.99
C ALA A 41 16.20 -10.03 1.16
N LEU A 42 15.02 -9.49 1.50
CA LEU A 42 14.44 -8.31 0.87
C LEU A 42 14.17 -7.20 1.89
N LYS A 43 14.91 -6.09 1.75
CA LYS A 43 14.71 -4.87 2.55
C LYS A 43 13.77 -3.92 1.82
N ILE A 44 12.57 -3.75 2.36
CA ILE A 44 11.55 -2.85 1.79
C ILE A 44 11.89 -1.41 2.16
N LYS A 45 11.96 -0.53 1.15
CA LYS A 45 12.16 0.91 1.31
C LYS A 45 10.84 1.68 1.35
N SER A 46 9.90 1.35 0.46
CA SER A 46 8.59 2.00 0.42
C SER A 46 7.52 1.10 -0.19
N ILE A 47 6.28 1.29 0.25
CA ILE A 47 5.08 0.69 -0.34
C ILE A 47 4.03 1.79 -0.46
N ASN A 48 3.60 2.06 -1.69
CA ASN A 48 2.54 3.00 -2.00
C ASN A 48 1.37 2.23 -2.63
N ILE A 49 0.16 2.51 -2.16
CA ILE A 49 -1.06 1.87 -2.63
C ILE A 49 -2.01 2.97 -3.10
N SER A 50 -2.47 2.87 -4.34
CA SER A 50 -3.40 3.82 -4.95
C SER A 50 -4.64 3.07 -5.46
N PRO A 51 -5.85 3.60 -5.24
CA PRO A 51 -6.17 4.83 -4.52
C PRO A 51 -6.04 4.68 -3.00
N ASN A 52 -5.94 5.79 -2.28
CA ASN A 52 -5.89 5.80 -0.81
C ASN A 52 -7.08 5.05 -0.18
N LEU A 53 -8.27 5.10 -0.81
CA LEU A 53 -9.45 4.38 -0.38
C LEU A 53 -9.84 3.31 -1.40
N VAL A 54 -9.45 2.05 -1.14
CA VAL A 54 -9.77 0.91 -2.01
C VAL A 54 -11.21 0.47 -1.81
N GLN A 55 -11.87 0.07 -2.90
CA GLN A 55 -13.27 -0.36 -2.92
C GLN A 55 -13.40 -1.74 -3.57
N PRO A 56 -14.37 -2.57 -3.15
CA PRO A 56 -14.70 -3.80 -3.87
C PRO A 56 -14.99 -3.50 -5.35
N GLY A 57 -14.51 -4.34 -6.26
CA GLY A 57 -14.63 -4.11 -7.70
C GLY A 57 -13.67 -3.07 -8.29
N GLY A 58 -12.90 -2.35 -7.46
CA GLY A 58 -11.98 -1.31 -7.91
C GLY A 58 -10.60 -1.86 -8.27
N GLU A 59 -9.91 -1.17 -9.18
CA GLU A 59 -8.50 -1.39 -9.46
C GLU A 59 -7.63 -0.76 -8.36
N VAL A 60 -6.58 -1.49 -7.98
CA VAL A 60 -5.57 -1.08 -7.00
C VAL A 60 -4.20 -1.18 -7.64
N VAL A 61 -3.43 -0.10 -7.57
CA VAL A 61 -2.04 -0.04 -8.02
C VAL A 61 -1.13 -0.03 -6.81
N ILE A 62 -0.27 -1.03 -6.71
CA ILE A 62 0.72 -1.18 -5.64
C ILE A 62 2.08 -0.88 -6.24
N ARG A 63 2.80 0.09 -5.66
CA ARG A 63 4.18 0.44 -6.01
C ARG A 63 5.07 0.20 -4.82
N ALA A 64 5.93 -0.80 -4.91
CA ALA A 64 6.88 -1.13 -3.86
C ALA A 64 8.32 -0.90 -4.34
N SER A 65 9.19 -0.42 -3.46
CA SER A 65 10.62 -0.34 -3.72
C SER A 65 11.40 -0.95 -2.57
N GLY A 66 12.57 -1.53 -2.89
CA GLY A 66 13.40 -2.22 -1.91
C GLY A 66 14.79 -2.55 -2.44
N THR A 67 15.57 -3.24 -1.61
CA THR A 67 16.89 -3.78 -1.95
C THR A 67 16.91 -5.28 -1.68
N VAL A 68 17.28 -6.05 -2.70
CA VAL A 68 17.46 -7.50 -2.67
C VAL A 68 18.89 -7.80 -2.21
N LEU A 69 19.04 -8.46 -1.07
CA LEU A 69 20.32 -8.84 -0.45
C LEU A 69 20.76 -10.26 -0.85
N GLU A 70 19.78 -11.13 -1.11
CA GLU A 70 19.97 -12.49 -1.63
C GLU A 70 19.08 -12.70 -2.85
N PRO A 71 19.57 -13.37 -3.92
CA PRO A 71 18.82 -13.53 -5.15
C PRO A 71 17.52 -14.32 -4.91
N ILE A 72 16.46 -13.92 -5.60
CA ILE A 72 15.15 -14.60 -5.57
C ILE A 72 15.08 -15.51 -6.79
N THR A 73 15.12 -16.81 -6.55
CA THR A 73 15.17 -17.85 -7.58
C THR A 73 13.95 -18.77 -7.52
N PRO A 74 13.67 -19.57 -8.56
CA PRO A 74 12.66 -20.62 -8.53
C PRO A 74 12.75 -21.49 -7.27
N GLY A 75 11.60 -21.82 -6.69
CA GLY A 75 11.51 -22.48 -5.38
C GLY A 75 11.41 -21.51 -4.20
N SER A 76 11.50 -20.19 -4.41
CA SER A 76 11.14 -19.21 -3.39
C SER A 76 9.62 -19.19 -3.19
N GLU A 77 9.16 -19.26 -1.94
CA GLU A 77 7.75 -19.44 -1.60
C GLU A 77 7.17 -18.24 -0.85
N ALA A 78 5.88 -17.98 -1.01
CA ALA A 78 5.10 -17.06 -0.21
C ALA A 78 3.94 -17.80 0.49
N ASP A 79 3.99 -17.89 1.81
CA ASP A 79 2.90 -18.34 2.68
C ASP A 79 1.94 -17.17 2.95
N VAL A 80 0.76 -17.22 2.34
CA VAL A 80 -0.27 -16.19 2.41
C VAL A 80 -1.44 -16.67 3.27
N LYS A 81 -1.74 -15.91 4.31
CA LYS A 81 -2.88 -16.12 5.22
C LYS A 81 -3.81 -14.93 5.15
N VAL A 82 -5.09 -15.17 4.89
CA VAL A 82 -6.13 -14.13 4.91
C VAL A 82 -7.08 -14.42 6.07
N LYS A 83 -7.23 -13.45 6.96
CA LYS A 83 -8.12 -13.51 8.12
C LYS A 83 -9.20 -12.45 8.02
N MET A 84 -10.40 -12.80 8.50
CA MET A 84 -11.50 -11.88 8.74
C MET A 84 -11.94 -12.03 10.20
N GLY A 85 -11.59 -11.06 11.04
CA GLY A 85 -11.71 -11.21 12.49
C GLY A 85 -10.78 -12.30 13.03
N VAL A 86 -11.34 -13.27 13.76
CA VAL A 86 -10.61 -14.44 14.30
C VAL A 86 -10.55 -15.62 13.33
N VAL A 87 -11.36 -15.59 12.25
CA VAL A 87 -11.48 -16.69 11.30
C VAL A 87 -10.44 -16.55 10.19
N GLN A 88 -9.76 -17.64 9.86
CA GLN A 88 -8.87 -17.72 8.70
C GLN A 88 -9.67 -18.19 7.48
N LEU A 89 -9.76 -17.32 6.47
CA LEU A 89 -10.48 -17.59 5.22
C LEU A 89 -9.61 -18.30 4.19
N LEU A 90 -8.32 -17.97 4.18
CA LEU A 90 -7.36 -18.54 3.22
C LEU A 90 -6.04 -18.80 3.92
N HIS A 91 -5.42 -19.92 3.58
CA HIS A 91 -4.03 -20.23 3.85
C HIS A 91 -3.51 -21.01 2.66
N LYS A 92 -2.64 -20.40 1.89
CA LYS A 92 -2.06 -20.99 0.69
C LYS A 92 -0.60 -20.59 0.58
N ARG A 93 0.19 -21.52 0.06
CA ARG A 93 1.56 -21.27 -0.34
C ARG A 93 1.60 -21.13 -1.85
N PHE A 94 2.41 -20.18 -2.30
CA PHE A 94 2.58 -19.82 -3.69
C PHE A 94 4.07 -19.86 -4.01
N ASP A 95 4.44 -20.36 -5.18
CA ASP A 95 5.81 -20.21 -5.66
C ASP A 95 5.90 -18.81 -6.30
N ILE A 96 6.80 -17.99 -5.79
CA ILE A 96 6.90 -16.58 -6.19
C ILE A 96 7.21 -16.45 -7.68
N CYS A 97 8.11 -17.28 -8.20
CA CYS A 97 8.54 -17.18 -9.59
C CYS A 97 7.46 -17.70 -10.55
N ASN A 98 6.79 -18.80 -10.20
CA ASN A 98 5.65 -19.29 -10.97
C ASN A 98 4.51 -18.27 -10.99
N GLU A 99 4.31 -17.54 -9.89
CA GLU A 99 3.23 -16.58 -9.77
C GLU A 99 3.54 -15.29 -10.53
N LEU A 100 4.81 -14.84 -10.51
CA LEU A 100 5.27 -13.77 -11.39
C LEU A 100 5.12 -14.17 -12.86
N GLU A 101 5.40 -15.42 -13.21
CA GLU A 101 5.25 -15.90 -14.58
C GLU A 101 3.80 -15.92 -15.06
N LYS A 102 2.88 -16.40 -14.23
CA LYS A 102 1.44 -16.43 -14.56
C LYS A 102 0.83 -15.02 -14.69
N ASN A 103 1.41 -14.03 -14.01
CA ASN A 103 0.91 -12.66 -13.97
C ASN A 103 1.88 -11.66 -14.63
N LYS A 104 2.65 -12.09 -15.64
CA LYS A 104 3.60 -11.24 -16.39
C LYS A 104 2.96 -9.99 -17.01
N GLU A 105 1.65 -9.99 -17.22
CA GLU A 105 0.90 -8.82 -17.72
C GLU A 105 0.66 -7.76 -16.64
N ASP A 106 0.62 -8.17 -15.37
CA ASP A 106 0.32 -7.31 -14.22
C ASP A 106 1.56 -6.88 -13.43
N VAL A 107 2.71 -7.55 -13.64
CA VAL A 107 3.96 -7.31 -12.90
C VAL A 107 5.15 -7.24 -13.88
N GLU A 108 5.91 -6.15 -13.81
CA GLU A 108 7.03 -5.85 -14.72
C GLU A 108 8.33 -6.66 -14.43
N ILE A 109 8.29 -7.65 -13.54
CA ILE A 109 9.48 -8.34 -13.02
C ILE A 109 9.42 -9.82 -13.34
N GLN A 110 10.57 -10.36 -13.74
CA GLN A 110 10.76 -11.76 -14.06
C GLN A 110 11.84 -12.37 -13.15
N CYS A 111 11.70 -13.65 -12.82
CA CYS A 111 12.78 -14.41 -12.19
C CYS A 111 13.86 -14.77 -13.22
N ASP A 112 15.14 -14.86 -12.87
CA ASP A 112 15.73 -14.65 -11.53
C ASP A 112 15.92 -13.18 -11.16
N ILE A 113 15.55 -12.82 -9.92
CA ILE A 113 15.74 -11.46 -9.40
C ILE A 113 17.10 -11.39 -8.72
N GLN A 114 18.04 -10.68 -9.35
CA GLN A 114 19.39 -10.50 -8.85
C GLN A 114 19.45 -9.53 -7.66
N LYS A 115 20.57 -9.58 -6.93
CA LYS A 115 20.86 -8.62 -5.86
C LYS A 115 20.87 -7.19 -6.40
N GLY A 116 20.36 -6.26 -5.61
CA GLY A 116 20.33 -4.85 -5.98
C GLY A 116 19.02 -4.16 -5.66
N ASP A 117 18.89 -2.92 -6.10
CA ASP A 117 17.69 -2.12 -5.93
C ASP A 117 16.61 -2.53 -6.92
N LEU A 118 15.38 -2.64 -6.43
CA LEU A 118 14.23 -3.10 -7.20
C LEU A 118 13.03 -2.20 -6.92
N THR A 119 12.29 -1.88 -7.98
CA THR A 119 10.97 -1.23 -7.88
C THR A 119 9.97 -2.08 -8.65
N VAL A 120 8.84 -2.38 -8.01
CA VAL A 120 7.76 -3.21 -8.54
C VAL A 120 6.50 -2.36 -8.63
N THR A 121 5.84 -2.38 -9.77
CA THR A 121 4.46 -1.92 -9.91
C THR A 121 3.58 -3.12 -10.20
N GLN A 122 2.52 -3.30 -9.43
CA GLN A 122 1.51 -4.33 -9.64
C GLN A 122 0.12 -3.71 -9.69
N LYS A 123 -0.69 -4.14 -10.66
CA LYS A 123 -2.11 -3.80 -10.73
C LYS A 123 -2.95 -5.01 -10.33
N VAL A 124 -3.97 -4.78 -9.51
CA VAL A 124 -4.89 -5.83 -9.05
C VAL A 124 -6.30 -5.28 -9.05
N THR A 125 -7.23 -6.02 -9.64
CA THR A 125 -8.66 -5.70 -9.53
C THR A 125 -9.27 -6.48 -8.37
N LEU A 126 -9.89 -5.77 -7.43
CA LEU A 126 -10.56 -6.39 -6.29
C LEU A 126 -11.89 -7.02 -6.73
N PRO A 127 -12.27 -8.21 -6.23
CA PRO A 127 -13.60 -8.77 -6.44
C PRO A 127 -14.73 -7.84 -5.97
N LYS A 128 -15.91 -7.93 -6.58
CA LYS A 128 -17.07 -7.09 -6.23
C LYS A 128 -17.78 -7.57 -4.97
N GLU A 129 -17.71 -8.86 -4.68
CA GLU A 129 -18.45 -9.56 -3.63
C GLU A 129 -17.75 -9.53 -2.26
N ILE A 130 -16.77 -8.63 -2.06
CA ILE A 130 -16.03 -8.53 -0.80
C ILE A 130 -16.97 -8.03 0.33
N PRO A 131 -17.11 -8.79 1.43
CA PRO A 131 -17.91 -8.37 2.58
C PRO A 131 -17.41 -7.07 3.23
N LYS A 132 -18.34 -6.28 3.80
CA LYS A 132 -18.04 -5.04 4.55
C LYS A 132 -17.42 -5.33 5.92
N ARG A 133 -16.20 -5.85 5.94
CA ARG A 133 -15.44 -6.22 7.13
C ARG A 133 -13.97 -5.84 6.99
N LYS A 134 -13.24 -6.00 8.10
CA LYS A 134 -11.80 -5.86 8.15
C LYS A 134 -11.12 -7.18 7.79
N PHE A 135 -10.18 -7.12 6.87
CA PHE A 135 -9.35 -8.23 6.44
C PHE A 135 -7.90 -7.98 6.88
N VAL A 136 -7.23 -9.06 7.26
CA VAL A 136 -5.81 -9.06 7.57
C VAL A 136 -5.15 -10.10 6.69
N VAL A 137 -4.33 -9.65 5.76
CA VAL A 137 -3.48 -10.48 4.91
C VAL A 137 -2.10 -10.52 5.54
N ILE A 138 -1.58 -11.72 5.79
CA ILE A 138 -0.24 -11.95 6.32
C ILE A 138 0.51 -12.71 5.24
N VAL A 139 1.66 -12.19 4.83
CA VAL A 139 2.52 -12.79 3.81
C VAL A 139 3.88 -13.01 4.44
N HIS A 140 4.28 -14.28 4.54
CA HIS A 140 5.64 -14.66 4.90
C HIS A 140 6.28 -15.30 3.68
N ALA A 141 7.36 -14.70 3.18
CA ALA A 141 8.08 -15.24 2.06
C ALA A 141 9.42 -15.83 2.51
N THR A 142 9.85 -16.89 1.83
CA THR A 142 11.13 -17.57 2.02
C THR A 142 11.84 -17.74 0.69
N THR A 143 13.17 -17.66 0.71
CA THR A 143 14.00 -17.96 -0.46
C THR A 143 13.95 -19.47 -0.78
N ALA A 144 14.44 -19.86 -1.95
CA ALA A 144 14.60 -21.27 -2.31
C ALA A 144 15.49 -22.08 -1.35
N SER A 145 16.39 -21.41 -0.61
CA SER A 145 17.22 -22.02 0.44
C SER A 145 16.51 -22.17 1.78
N GLY A 146 15.28 -21.65 1.92
CA GLY A 146 14.50 -21.67 3.15
C GLY A 146 14.78 -20.50 4.11
N SER A 147 15.62 -19.54 3.73
CA SER A 147 15.88 -18.32 4.51
C SER A 147 14.68 -17.36 4.44
N PRO A 148 14.43 -16.55 5.49
CA PRO A 148 13.39 -15.52 5.44
C PRO A 148 13.66 -14.48 4.34
N LEU A 149 12.71 -14.32 3.42
CA LEU A 149 12.77 -13.34 2.35
C LEU A 149 12.17 -12.01 2.77
N THR A 150 10.89 -12.01 3.15
CA THR A 150 10.17 -10.80 3.57
C THR A 150 8.91 -11.16 4.37
N CYS A 151 8.42 -10.21 5.16
CA CYS A 151 7.22 -10.35 5.97
C CYS A 151 6.36 -9.09 5.84
N LEU A 152 5.11 -9.27 5.43
CA LEU A 152 4.13 -8.21 5.27
C LEU A 152 2.84 -8.56 6.00
N GLN A 153 2.28 -7.57 6.69
CA GLN A 153 0.93 -7.62 7.22
C GLN A 153 0.13 -6.46 6.64
N ILE A 154 -0.84 -6.78 5.79
CA ILE A 154 -1.72 -5.81 5.12
C ILE A 154 -3.09 -5.89 5.75
N ILE A 155 -3.60 -4.75 6.18
CA ILE A 155 -4.90 -4.61 6.82
C ILE A 155 -5.76 -3.73 5.94
N VAL A 156 -6.89 -4.27 5.47
CA VAL A 156 -7.85 -3.53 4.66
C VAL A 156 -9.20 -3.50 5.36
N ASP A 157 -9.80 -2.32 5.50
CA ASP A 157 -11.10 -2.13 6.13
C ASP A 157 -12.16 -1.72 5.10
N PHE A 158 -12.96 -2.69 4.67
CA PHE A 158 -14.14 -2.46 3.81
C PHE A 158 -15.42 -2.15 4.62
N GLY A 159 -15.33 -2.20 5.95
CA GLY A 159 -16.42 -1.85 6.87
C GLY A 159 -16.47 -0.36 7.22
N ARG A 160 -15.37 0.38 6.98
CA ARG A 160 -15.29 1.83 7.18
C ARG A 160 -16.29 2.55 6.27
N ARG A 161 -17.48 2.86 6.83
CA ARG A 161 -18.41 3.80 6.21
C ARG A 161 -17.72 5.16 6.14
N ARG A 162 -17.68 5.74 4.95
CA ARG A 162 -17.32 7.14 4.76
C ARG A 162 -18.23 8.00 5.64
N GLN A 163 -17.63 8.92 6.39
CA GLN A 163 -18.23 10.20 6.78
C GLN A 163 -18.56 10.99 5.51
N LEU A 164 -19.58 10.56 4.75
CA LEU A 164 -20.24 11.35 3.71
C LEU A 164 -21.58 11.89 4.22
N LEU A 165 -21.69 12.12 5.53
CA LEU A 165 -22.87 12.72 6.16
C LEU A 165 -22.57 14.13 6.69
N TYR A 166 -21.68 14.87 6.03
CA TYR A 166 -21.51 16.29 6.33
C TYR A 166 -21.33 17.11 5.05
N GLN A 167 -22.27 16.93 4.12
CA GLN A 167 -22.57 17.91 3.07
C GLN A 167 -24.09 17.90 2.84
N TYR A 168 -24.83 18.38 3.83
CA TYR A 168 -26.17 18.95 3.68
C TYR A 168 -26.30 20.11 4.66
#